data_AF-A0A0A2TIH2-F1
#
_entry.id   AF-A0A0A2TIH2-F1
#
_cell.length_a   1.000
_cell.length_b   1.000
_cell.length_c   1.000
_cell.angle_alpha   90.00
_cell.angle_beta   90.00
_cell.angle_gamma   90.00
#
_symmetry.space_group_name_H-M   'P 1'
#
loop_
_entity.id
_entity.type
_entity.pdbx_description
1 polymer ?
#
loop_
_entity_poly.entity_id
_entity_poly.type
_entity_poly.pdbx_seq_one_letter_code
_entity_poly.pdbx_strand_id
1 'polypeptide(L)'
;MSKKFAVSLLTFAFLALSAGTSLAAPDPAKLDELKALNQQMYTLKKQMVDKQLEAGLLDQEKSAKIKTFIEKRQQQIEEDFAKGQYTGFGKKHGQGFNKECKRKAQDSPTTSPSPSNT
;
A
#
# COMPACT_ATOMS: atom_id res chain seq x y z
N MET A 1 -49.45 -17.47 1.30
CA MET A 1 -48.02 -17.43 1.70
C MET A 1 -47.18 -16.93 0.52
N SER A 2 -47.05 -15.62 0.36
CA SER A 2 -46.41 -14.98 -0.81
C SER A 2 -45.45 -13.86 -0.36
N LYS A 3 -44.38 -14.23 0.34
CA LYS A 3 -43.33 -13.30 0.80
C LYS A 3 -41.90 -13.81 0.60
N LYS A 4 -41.69 -14.71 -0.37
CA LYS A 4 -40.39 -15.33 -0.64
C LYS A 4 -40.00 -15.27 -2.12
N PHE A 5 -40.14 -14.12 -2.77
CA PHE A 5 -39.65 -13.93 -4.15
C PHE A 5 -38.94 -12.59 -4.40
N ALA A 6 -38.99 -11.64 -3.46
CA ALA A 6 -38.35 -10.33 -3.64
C ALA A 6 -36.82 -10.33 -3.47
N VAL A 7 -36.23 -11.41 -2.92
CA VAL A 7 -34.79 -11.46 -2.62
C VAL A 7 -33.96 -12.06 -3.77
N SER A 8 -34.60 -12.60 -4.81
CA SER A 8 -33.88 -13.26 -5.92
C SER A 8 -33.46 -12.32 -7.06
N LEU A 9 -33.88 -11.05 -7.06
CA LEU A 9 -33.66 -10.12 -8.18
C LEU A 9 -32.44 -9.21 -8.00
N LEU A 10 -31.91 -9.10 -6.77
CA LEU A 10 -30.74 -8.25 -6.48
C LEU A 10 -29.42 -8.86 -6.98
N THR A 11 -29.37 -10.18 -7.15
CA THR A 11 -28.12 -10.90 -7.47
C THR A 11 -27.77 -10.93 -8.95
N PHE A 12 -28.71 -10.61 -9.85
CA PHE A 12 -28.45 -10.59 -11.30
C PHE A 12 -27.85 -9.27 -11.82
N ALA A 13 -27.89 -8.19 -11.04
CA ALA A 13 -27.34 -6.89 -11.45
C ALA A 13 -25.80 -6.83 -11.41
N PHE A 14 -25.13 -7.76 -10.71
CA PHE A 14 -23.67 -7.75 -10.57
C PHE A 14 -22.91 -8.44 -11.72
N LEU A 15 -23.59 -9.04 -12.70
CA LEU A 15 -22.96 -9.87 -13.75
C LEU A 15 -22.78 -9.16 -15.10
N ALA A 16 -22.99 -7.84 -15.20
CA ALA A 16 -22.95 -7.10 -16.47
C ALA A 16 -21.79 -6.10 -16.62
N LEU A 17 -20.72 -6.22 -15.82
CA LEU A 17 -19.55 -5.33 -15.93
C LEU A 17 -18.29 -6.07 -16.40
N SER A 18 -18.41 -6.82 -17.49
CA SER A 18 -17.28 -7.35 -18.27
C SER A 18 -17.19 -6.65 -19.62
N ALA A 19 -17.08 -5.31 -19.61
CA ALA A 19 -16.63 -4.56 -20.77
C ALA A 19 -15.24 -4.04 -20.43
N GLY A 20 -14.22 -4.59 -21.08
CA GLY A 20 -12.85 -4.12 -20.97
C GLY A 20 -12.81 -2.62 -21.24
N THR A 21 -12.37 -1.85 -20.25
CA THR A 21 -12.14 -0.43 -20.41
C THR A 21 -10.96 -0.24 -21.36
N SER A 22 -11.25 0.15 -22.60
CA SER A 22 -10.24 0.86 -23.40
C SER A 22 -9.79 2.06 -22.57
N LEU A 23 -8.48 2.25 -22.42
CA LEU A 23 -7.89 3.40 -21.73
C LEU A 23 -8.20 4.68 -22.53
N ALA A 24 -9.42 5.19 -22.39
CA ALA A 24 -9.80 6.53 -22.80
C ALA A 24 -9.09 7.54 -21.88
N ALA A 25 -8.88 8.76 -22.39
CA ALA A 25 -8.34 9.86 -21.59
C ALA A 25 -9.12 9.97 -20.26
N PRO A 26 -8.42 10.17 -19.12
CA PRO A 26 -9.08 10.19 -17.82
C PRO A 26 -10.16 11.27 -17.76
N ASP A 27 -11.36 10.89 -17.34
CA ASP A 27 -12.48 11.81 -17.14
C ASP A 27 -12.13 12.81 -16.03
N PRO A 28 -12.13 14.13 -16.32
CA PRO A 28 -11.77 15.16 -15.34
C PRO A 28 -12.65 15.11 -14.08
N ALA A 29 -13.95 14.79 -14.20
CA ALA A 29 -14.83 14.68 -13.04
C ALA A 29 -14.43 13.52 -12.11
N LYS A 30 -13.95 12.41 -12.70
CA LYS A 30 -13.44 11.26 -11.94
C LYS A 30 -12.08 11.50 -11.31
N LEU A 31 -11.25 12.35 -11.92
CA LEU A 31 -10.00 12.80 -11.31
C LEU A 31 -10.25 13.68 -10.08
N ASP A 32 -11.23 14.58 -10.13
CA ASP A 32 -11.59 15.43 -8.99
C ASP A 32 -12.15 14.61 -7.81
N GLU A 33 -13.02 13.63 -8.08
CA GLU A 33 -13.49 12.66 -7.07
C GLU A 33 -12.31 11.92 -6.41
N LEU A 34 -11.35 11.47 -7.22
CA LEU A 34 -10.18 10.73 -6.73
C LEU A 34 -9.21 11.62 -5.93
N LYS A 35 -9.08 12.88 -6.31
CA LYS A 35 -8.30 13.88 -5.57
C LYS A 35 -8.93 14.17 -4.21
N ALA A 36 -10.25 14.37 -4.17
CA ALA A 36 -10.98 14.56 -2.92
C ALA A 36 -10.83 13.36 -1.98
N LEU A 37 -10.91 12.14 -2.51
CA LEU A 37 -10.70 10.92 -1.73
C LEU A 37 -9.27 10.82 -1.17
N ASN A 38 -8.26 11.22 -1.94
CA ASN A 38 -6.87 11.28 -1.45
C ASN A 38 -6.70 12.29 -0.31
N GLN A 39 -7.36 13.44 -0.39
CA GLN A 39 -7.34 14.43 0.69
C GLN A 39 -8.00 13.90 1.97
N GLN A 40 -9.12 13.19 1.85
CA GLN A 40 -9.75 12.53 3.01
C GLN A 40 -8.80 11.50 3.65
N MET A 41 -8.12 10.70 2.82
CA MET A 41 -7.15 9.71 3.27
C MET A 41 -5.95 10.36 3.99
N TYR A 42 -5.48 11.51 3.52
CA TYR A 42 -4.41 12.28 4.18
C TYR A 42 -4.82 12.69 5.60
N THR A 43 -6.01 13.28 5.75
CA THR A 43 -6.54 13.68 7.06
C THR A 43 -6.67 12.49 7.99
N LEU A 44 -7.23 11.38 7.50
CA LEU A 44 -7.42 10.17 8.28
C LEU A 44 -6.08 9.58 8.75
N LYS A 45 -5.05 9.58 7.89
CA LYS A 45 -3.70 9.12 8.27
C LYS A 45 -3.08 9.94 9.39
N LYS A 46 -3.24 11.26 9.38
CA LYS A 46 -2.75 12.12 10.47
C LYS A 46 -3.46 11.79 11.79
N GLN A 47 -4.79 11.66 11.74
CA GLN A 47 -5.59 11.27 12.91
C GLN A 47 -5.22 9.89 13.45
N MET A 48 -4.91 8.92 12.57
CA MET A 48 -4.42 7.61 13.01
C MET A 48 -3.09 7.71 13.77
N VAL A 49 -2.16 8.55 13.30
CA VAL A 49 -0.88 8.77 14.00
C VAL A 49 -1.09 9.44 15.36
N ASP A 50 -2.01 10.40 15.44
CA ASP A 50 -2.39 11.03 16.71
C ASP A 50 -2.95 10.00 17.69
N LYS A 51 -3.86 9.13 17.22
CA LYS A 51 -4.45 8.07 18.05
C LYS A 51 -3.43 7.01 18.45
N GLN A 52 -2.46 6.71 17.61
CA GLN A 52 -1.36 5.81 17.97
C GLN A 52 -0.42 6.42 19.01
N LEU A 53 -0.20 7.73 18.97
CA LEU A 53 0.55 8.46 20.00
C LEU A 53 -0.23 8.46 21.33
N GLU A 54 -1.52 8.81 21.30
CA GLU A 54 -2.40 8.80 22.48
C GLU A 54 -2.49 7.41 23.12
N ALA A 55 -2.53 6.35 22.31
CA ALA A 55 -2.56 4.97 22.79
C ALA A 55 -1.18 4.45 23.25
N GLY A 56 -0.12 5.24 23.16
CA GLY A 56 1.25 4.85 23.56
C GLY A 56 1.91 3.83 22.63
N LEU A 57 1.35 3.59 21.44
CA LEU A 57 1.95 2.71 20.41
C LEU A 57 3.09 3.41 19.67
N LEU A 58 3.09 4.74 19.66
CA LEU A 58 4.12 5.58 19.06
C LEU A 58 4.67 6.55 20.08
N ASP A 59 5.97 6.83 19.95
CA ASP A 59 6.63 7.90 20.67
C ASP A 59 6.42 9.25 19.97
N GLN A 60 6.54 10.36 20.70
CA GLN A 60 6.31 11.71 20.19
C GLN A 60 7.24 12.03 19.02
N GLU A 61 8.51 11.66 19.10
CA GLU A 61 9.48 11.88 18.02
C GLU A 61 9.11 11.09 16.76
N LYS A 62 8.70 9.83 16.94
CA LYS A 62 8.26 8.96 15.83
C LYS A 62 6.97 9.48 15.20
N SER A 63 6.01 9.95 16.01
CA SER A 63 4.76 10.53 15.51
C SER A 63 5.03 11.75 14.62
N ALA A 64 5.95 12.62 15.03
CA ALA A 64 6.34 13.80 14.27
C ALA A 64 6.97 13.42 12.93
N LYS A 65 7.93 12.48 12.94
CA LYS A 65 8.56 11.95 11.72
C LYS A 65 7.54 11.37 10.74
N ILE A 66 6.57 10.60 11.24
CA ILE A 66 5.52 10.01 10.39
C ILE A 66 4.62 11.10 9.80
N LYS A 67 4.22 12.10 10.58
CA LYS A 67 3.42 13.24 10.07
C LYS A 67 4.16 14.00 8.96
N THR A 68 5.44 14.29 9.14
CA THR A 68 6.27 14.92 8.09
C THR A 68 6.33 14.06 6.82
N PHE A 69 6.47 12.74 6.97
CA PHE A 69 6.45 11.83 5.82
C PHE A 69 5.09 11.84 5.09
N ILE A 70 3.98 11.83 5.85
CA ILE A 70 2.62 11.92 5.29
C ILE A 70 2.44 13.23 4.51
N GLU A 71 2.94 14.35 5.04
CA GLU A 71 2.88 15.67 4.37
C GLU A 71 3.70 15.70 3.07
N LYS A 72 4.94 15.20 3.11
CA LYS A 72 5.76 15.10 1.90
C LYS A 72 5.10 14.21 0.84
N ARG A 73 4.50 13.10 1.26
CA ARG A 73 3.77 12.20 0.35
C ARG A 73 2.55 12.89 -0.25
N GLN A 74 1.83 13.71 0.52
CA GLN A 74 0.68 14.45 0.02
C GLN A 74 1.08 15.48 -1.05
N GLN A 75 2.19 16.19 -0.85
CA GLN A 75 2.72 17.12 -1.86
C GLN A 75 3.07 16.40 -3.16
N GLN A 76 3.72 15.24 -3.07
CA GLN A 76 4.02 14.42 -4.26
C GLN A 76 2.76 13.95 -4.98
N ILE A 77 1.73 13.53 -4.24
CA ILE A 77 0.46 13.11 -4.82
C ILE A 77 -0.21 14.28 -5.57
N GLU A 78 -0.21 15.48 -4.99
CA GLU A 78 -0.76 16.68 -5.62
C GLU A 78 -0.02 17.03 -6.93
N GLU A 79 1.32 16.94 -6.94
CA GLU A 79 2.11 17.10 -8.16
C GLU A 79 1.82 16.02 -9.21
N ASP A 80 1.68 14.76 -8.78
CA ASP A 80 1.38 13.64 -9.67
C ASP A 80 0.00 13.82 -10.32
N PHE A 81 -1.00 14.29 -9.56
CA PHE A 81 -2.31 14.66 -10.10
C PHE A 81 -2.20 15.81 -11.10
N ALA A 82 -1.45 16.88 -10.78
CA ALA A 82 -1.25 18.01 -11.69
C ALA A 82 -0.57 17.61 -13.01
N LYS A 83 0.31 16.60 -12.97
CA LYS A 83 1.00 16.05 -14.14
C LYS A 83 0.20 14.94 -14.85
N GLY A 84 -0.98 14.56 -14.35
CA GLY A 84 -1.74 13.41 -14.86
C GLY A 84 -1.04 12.06 -14.69
N GLN A 85 -0.02 12.00 -13.82
CA GLN A 85 0.82 10.83 -13.58
C GLN A 85 0.47 10.12 -12.27
N TYR A 86 -0.70 10.37 -11.68
CA TYR A 86 -1.10 9.68 -10.46
C TYR A 86 -1.22 8.18 -10.69
N THR A 87 -0.36 7.40 -10.03
CA THR A 87 -0.27 5.95 -10.21
C THR A 87 -0.87 5.16 -9.04
N GLY A 88 -1.47 5.85 -8.07
CA GLY A 88 -2.08 5.21 -6.90
C GLY A 88 -1.09 4.56 -5.93
N PHE A 89 -1.56 3.50 -5.30
CA PHE A 89 -0.87 2.76 -4.25
C PHE A 89 0.06 1.70 -4.84
N GLY A 90 1.18 2.14 -5.42
CA GLY A 90 2.26 1.24 -5.81
C GLY A 90 2.67 1.33 -7.26
N LYS A 91 3.60 2.25 -7.53
CA LYS A 91 4.67 2.02 -8.50
C LYS A 91 6.00 1.97 -7.77
N LYS A 92 6.17 1.01 -6.87
CA LYS A 92 7.47 0.34 -6.86
C LYS A 92 7.37 -0.62 -8.03
N HIS A 93 7.96 -0.27 -9.16
CA HIS A 93 8.32 -1.29 -10.14
C HIS A 93 8.90 -2.43 -9.35
N GLY A 94 8.38 -3.64 -9.55
CA GLY A 94 9.02 -4.85 -9.12
C GLY A 94 10.38 -4.93 -9.80
N GLN A 95 11.36 -4.18 -9.29
CA GLN A 95 12.71 -4.68 -9.19
C GLN A 95 12.57 -5.84 -8.22
N GLY A 96 12.16 -6.98 -8.78
CA GLY A 96 12.20 -8.25 -8.09
C GLY A 96 13.56 -8.34 -7.43
N PHE A 97 13.58 -8.89 -6.21
CA PHE A 97 14.77 -9.39 -5.55
C PHE A 97 15.74 -9.92 -6.63
N ASN A 98 16.72 -9.10 -7.00
CA ASN A 98 17.70 -9.53 -7.96
C ASN A 98 18.47 -10.64 -7.24
N LYS A 99 18.46 -11.81 -7.87
CA LYS A 99 18.91 -13.09 -7.33
C LYS A 99 20.44 -13.14 -7.23
N GLU A 100 21.02 -12.23 -6.45
CA GLU A 100 22.47 -12.21 -6.18
C GLU A 100 22.75 -12.08 -4.68
N CYS A 101 21.85 -12.58 -3.82
CA CYS A 101 22.29 -13.13 -2.53
C CYS A 101 22.71 -14.58 -2.76
N LYS A 102 23.78 -14.79 -3.54
CA LYS A 102 24.55 -16.03 -3.41
C LYS A 102 25.14 -16.02 -2.00
N ARG A 103 24.48 -16.71 -1.07
CA ARG A 103 25.13 -17.21 0.14
C ARG A 103 26.34 -18.00 -0.33
N LYS A 104 27.53 -17.39 -0.28
CA LYS A 104 28.80 -18.09 -0.28
C LYS A 104 28.81 -18.91 1.00
N ALA A 105 28.35 -20.15 0.92
CA ALA A 105 28.72 -21.17 1.89
C ALA A 105 30.18 -21.56 1.60
N GLN A 106 31.11 -20.73 2.07
CA GLN A 106 32.35 -21.20 2.68
C GLN A 106 32.10 -20.90 4.16
N ASP A 107 32.05 -21.89 5.05
CA ASP A 107 33.27 -22.56 5.46
C ASP A 107 33.13 -24.09 5.61
N SER A 108 34.22 -24.73 5.21
CA SER A 108 34.61 -26.14 5.29
C SER A 108 34.39 -26.82 6.66
N PRO A 109 34.19 -28.15 6.70
CA PRO A 109 34.37 -28.91 7.93
C PRO A 109 35.88 -29.05 8.18
N THR A 110 36.44 -28.23 9.08
CA THR A 110 37.79 -28.45 9.57
C THR A 110 37.73 -29.55 10.63
N THR A 111 38.00 -30.79 10.21
CA THR A 111 38.43 -31.86 11.10
C THR A 111 39.58 -31.33 11.95
N SER A 112 39.44 -31.35 13.27
CA SER A 112 40.57 -31.17 14.18
C SER A 112 40.59 -32.34 15.17
N PRO A 113 41.74 -33.02 15.33
CA PRO A 113 41.87 -34.20 16.16
C PRO A 113 41.93 -33.82 17.64
N SER A 114 41.31 -34.65 18.49
CA SER A 114 41.49 -34.60 19.95
C SER A 114 42.97 -34.77 20.33
N PRO A 115 43.52 -33.94 21.22
CA PRO A 115 44.71 -34.29 21.95
C PRO A 115 44.35 -35.06 23.23
N SER A 116 45.05 -36.16 23.40
CA SER A 116 45.11 -37.00 24.59
C SER A 116 45.75 -36.28 25.79
N ASN A 117 45.46 -36.85 26.96
CA ASN A 117 46.20 -36.80 28.25
C ASN A 117 45.60 -35.89 29.33
N THR A 118 45.03 -36.47 30.38
CA THR A 118 45.79 -36.93 31.56
C THR A 118 45.07 -38.12 32.20
#